data_AF-A0A392SLF8-F1
#
_entry.id   AF-A0A392SLF8-F1
#
_cell.length_a   1.000
_cell.length_b   1.000
_cell.length_c   1.000
_cell.angle_alpha   90.00
_cell.angle_beta   90.00
_cell.angle_gamma   90.00
#
_symmetry.space_group_name_H-M   'P 1'
#
loop_
_entity.id
_entity.type
_entity.pdbx_description
1 polymer ?
#
loop_
_entity_poly.entity_id
_entity_poly.type
_entity_poly.pdbx_seq_one_letter_code
_entity_poly.pdbx_strand_id
1 'polypeptide(L)' 'MTVSEYAAKFKDLCCFAPHYNTMEAEEDKCVKFENGLRPDIKQLIGFSEIRNFPMLVNKSRICDKDSRAKANYYKAANER' A
#
# COMPACT_ATOMS: atom_id res chain seq x y z
N MET A 1 -10.00 -0.60 6.33
CA MET A 1 -9.28 -1.63 5.54
C MET A 1 -7.79 -1.42 5.73
N THR A 2 -7.07 -2.46 6.14
CA THR A 2 -5.61 -2.43 6.23
C THR A 2 -4.99 -2.57 4.84
N VAL A 3 -3.74 -2.15 4.66
CA VAL A 3 -2.98 -2.39 3.42
C VAL A 3 -2.85 -3.88 3.14
N SER A 4 -2.77 -4.72 4.17
CA SER A 4 -2.75 -6.18 3.98
C SER A 4 -4.03 -6.70 3.33
N GLU A 5 -5.20 -6.26 3.82
CA GLU A 5 -6.51 -6.61 3.24
C GLU A 5 -6.66 -6.05 1.81
N TYR A 6 -6.24 -4.80 1.60
CA TYR A 6 -6.25 -4.18 0.28
C TYR A 6 -5.36 -4.94 -0.71
N ALA A 7 -4.13 -5.28 -0.30
CA ALA A 7 -3.19 -6.03 -1.14
C ALA A 7 -3.68 -7.43 -1.50
N ALA A 8 -4.39 -8.11 -0.58
CA ALA A 8 -5.03 -9.38 -0.88
C ALA A 8 -6.10 -9.21 -1.97
N LYS A 9 -7.03 -8.26 -1.79
CA LYS A 9 -8.07 -7.96 -2.80
C LYS A 9 -7.49 -7.54 -4.14
N PHE A 10 -6.44 -6.73 -4.13
CA PHE A 10 -5.76 -6.31 -5.35
C PHE A 10 -5.14 -7.49 -6.08
N LYS A 11 -4.50 -8.43 -5.35
CA LYS A 11 -3.95 -9.65 -5.91
C LYS A 11 -5.04 -10.53 -6.53
N ASP A 12 -6.17 -10.67 -5.85
CA ASP A 12 -7.32 -11.42 -6.38
C ASP A 12 -7.83 -10.80 -7.67
N LEU A 13 -7.92 -9.45 -7.75
CA LEU A 13 -8.27 -8.74 -8.97
C LEU A 13 -7.25 -8.95 -10.11
N CYS A 14 -5.95 -8.99 -9.80
CA CYS A 14 -4.91 -9.28 -10.79
C CYS A 14 -5.02 -10.69 -11.39
N CYS A 15 -5.65 -11.66 -10.70
CA CYS A 15 -5.93 -12.97 -11.29
C CYS A 15 -6.94 -12.91 -12.43
N PHE A 16 -7.87 -11.94 -12.40
CA PHE A 16 -8.85 -11.71 -13.48
C PHE A 16 -8.29 -10.88 -14.63
N ALA A 17 -7.10 -10.28 -14.47
CA ALA A 17 -6.45 -9.44 -15.46
C ALA A 17 -4.98 -9.87 -15.67
N PRO A 18 -4.73 -11.00 -16.37
CA PRO A 18 -3.38 -11.56 -16.52
C PRO A 18 -2.34 -10.62 -17.14
N HIS A 19 -2.78 -9.64 -17.93
CA HIS A 19 -1.91 -8.63 -18.54
C HIS A 19 -1.17 -7.76 -17.51
N TYR A 20 -1.69 -7.62 -16.28
CA TYR A 20 -0.99 -6.93 -15.18
C TYR A 20 0.03 -7.81 -14.44
N ASN A 21 0.26 -9.05 -14.88
CA ASN A 21 1.22 -9.96 -14.27
C ASN A 21 2.49 -10.12 -15.11
N THR A 22 2.62 -9.39 -16.22
CA THR A 22 3.86 -9.32 -16.99
C THR A 22 4.82 -8.30 -16.38
N MET A 23 6.10 -8.39 -16.73
CA MET A 23 7.14 -7.47 -16.24
C MET A 23 6.95 -6.06 -16.80
N GLU A 24 6.48 -5.95 -18.04
CA GLU A 24 6.22 -4.69 -18.73
C GLU A 24 5.08 -3.89 -18.08
N ALA A 25 4.09 -4.59 -17.49
CA ALA A 25 2.96 -3.98 -16.80
C ALA A 25 3.21 -3.79 -15.28
N GLU A 26 4.41 -4.12 -14.77
CA GLU A 26 4.69 -4.03 -13.33
C GLU A 26 4.66 -2.59 -12.82
N GLU A 27 5.14 -1.63 -13.62
CA GLU A 27 5.07 -0.21 -13.29
C GLU A 27 3.61 0.28 -13.22
N ASP A 28 2.80 0.00 -14.25
CA ASP A 28 1.38 0.34 -14.26
C ASP A 28 0.63 -0.30 -13.09
N LYS A 29 0.98 -1.54 -12.74
CA LYS A 29 0.45 -2.24 -11.56
C LYS A 29 0.82 -1.52 -10.27
N CYS A 30 2.06 -1.07 -10.13
CA CYS A 30 2.52 -0.29 -8.97
C CYS A 30 1.75 1.02 -8.86
N VAL A 31 1.64 1.79 -9.96
CA VAL A 31 0.89 3.05 -9.99
C VAL A 31 -0.59 2.83 -9.64
N LYS A 32 -1.20 1.77 -10.18
CA LYS A 32 -2.60 1.45 -9.86
C LYS A 32 -2.78 1.09 -8.39
N PHE A 33 -1.85 0.32 -7.82
CA PHE A 33 -1.84 -0.03 -6.41
C PHE A 33 -1.69 1.21 -5.52
N GLU A 34 -0.70 2.06 -5.80
CA GLU A 34 -0.43 3.32 -5.08
C GLU A 34 -1.64 4.24 -5.08
N ASN A 35 -2.35 4.33 -6.20
CA ASN A 35 -3.54 5.16 -6.31
C ASN A 35 -4.71 4.71 -5.45
N GLY A 36 -4.78 3.43 -5.07
CA GLY A 36 -5.78 2.91 -4.14
C GLY A 36 -5.37 2.96 -2.67
N LEU A 37 -4.15 3.43 -2.35
CA LEU A 37 -3.72 3.62 -0.96
C LEU A 37 -4.40 4.84 -0.33
N ARG A 38 -4.57 4.82 0.99
CA ARG A 38 -5.01 6.00 1.73
C ARG A 38 -3.98 7.14 1.59
N PRO A 39 -4.40 8.42 1.64
CA PRO A 39 -3.51 9.56 1.46
C PRO A 39 -2.27 9.57 2.37
N ASP A 40 -2.41 9.19 3.65
CA ASP A 40 -1.32 9.17 4.62
C ASP A 40 -0.20 8.19 4.24
N ILE A 41 -0.56 7.03 3.69
CA ILE A 41 0.40 6.03 3.22
C ILE A 41 0.90 6.39 1.82
N LYS A 42 -0.02 6.79 0.94
CA LYS A 42 0.30 7.17 -0.44
C LYS A 42 1.36 8.26 -0.48
N GLN A 43 1.28 9.25 0.40
CA GLN A 43 2.28 10.30 0.48
C GLN A 43 3.67 9.73 0.81
N LEU A 44 3.78 8.86 1.82
CA LEU A 44 5.05 8.26 2.23
C LEU A 44 5.64 7.36 1.13
N ILE A 45 4.79 6.57 0.48
CA ILE A 45 5.18 5.62 -0.56
C ILE A 45 5.51 6.32 -1.87
N GLY A 46 4.73 7.33 -2.25
CA GLY A 46 4.92 8.08 -3.51
C GLY A 46 6.28 8.75 -3.62
N PHE A 47 6.87 9.20 -2.49
CA PHE A 47 8.24 9.74 -2.47
C PHE A 47 9.34 8.69 -2.75
N SER A 48 9.04 7.41 -2.56
CA SER A 48 10.02 6.32 -2.73
C SER A 48 10.07 5.80 -4.16
N GLU A 49 9.15 6.23 -5.04
CA GLU A 49 9.07 5.89 -6.47
C GLU A 49 9.29 4.38 -6.77
N ILE A 50 8.71 3.52 -5.94
CA ILE A 50 8.97 2.07 -6.03
C ILE A 50 8.22 1.48 -7.22
N ARG A 51 8.95 0.86 -8.15
CA ARG A 51 8.41 0.17 -9.34
C ARG A 51 8.53 -1.36 -9.29
N ASN A 52 8.82 -1.90 -8.12
CA ASN A 52 8.77 -3.34 -7.85
C ASN A 52 7.57 -3.63 -6.95
N PHE A 53 6.61 -4.41 -7.45
CA PHE A 53 5.33 -4.61 -6.77
C PHE A 53 5.46 -5.31 -5.41
N PRO A 54 6.25 -6.40 -5.25
CA PRO A 54 6.49 -7.00 -3.94
C PRO A 54 7.07 -6.01 -2.91
N MET A 55 8.05 -5.20 -3.32
CA MET A 55 8.67 -4.20 -2.45
C MET A 55 7.68 -3.10 -2.06
N LEU A 56 6.91 -2.61 -3.02
CA LEU A 56 5.87 -1.60 -2.82
C LEU A 56 4.84 -2.06 -1.78
N VAL A 57 4.34 -3.28 -1.92
CA VAL A 57 3.38 -3.88 -0.97
C VAL A 57 4.01 -3.99 0.42
N ASN A 58 5.26 -4.45 0.52
CA ASN A 58 5.95 -4.58 1.80
C ASN A 58 6.12 -3.23 2.52
N LYS A 59 6.63 -2.22 1.81
CA LYS A 59 6.79 -0.86 2.36
C LYS A 59 5.46 -0.25 2.76
N SER A 60 4.43 -0.41 1.93
CA SER A 60 3.07 0.05 2.23
C SER A 60 2.51 -0.59 3.51
N ARG A 61 2.78 -1.89 3.74
CA ARG A 61 2.38 -2.59 4.97
C ARG A 61 3.09 -2.06 6.21
N ILE A 62 4.37 -1.70 6.09
CA ILE A 62 5.15 -1.11 7.19
C ILE A 62 4.57 0.26 7.53
N CYS A 63 4.41 1.15 6.54
CA CYS A 63 3.84 2.48 6.74
C CYS A 63 2.43 2.42 7.36
N ASP A 64 1.60 1.47 6.95
CA ASP A 64 0.25 1.31 7.51
C ASP A 64 0.25 0.89 8.99
N LYS A 65 1.22 0.07 9.41
CA LYS A 65 1.43 -0.28 10.83
C LYS A 65 1.91 0.94 11.62
N ASP A 66 2.88 1.67 11.09
CA ASP A 66 3.46 2.85 11.75
C ASP A 66 2.43 3.97 11.90
N SER A 67 1.66 4.28 10.85
CA SER A 67 0.56 5.26 10.90
C SER A 67 -0.46 4.91 11.98
N ARG A 68 -0.83 3.63 12.13
CA ARG A 68 -1.75 3.19 13.18
C ARG A 68 -1.14 3.25 14.57
N ALA A 69 0.11 2.83 14.73
CA ALA A 69 0.82 2.94 16.01
C ALA A 69 0.89 4.40 16.47
N LYS A 70 1.23 5.31 15.54
CA LYS A 70 1.23 6.75 15.78
C LYS A 70 -0.14 7.27 16.20
N ALA A 71 -1.21 6.91 15.49
CA ALA A 71 -2.57 7.31 15.83
C ALA A 71 -3.00 6.81 17.22
N ASN A 72 -2.69 5.55 17.55
CA ASN A 72 -3.01 4.97 18.86
C ASN A 72 -2.24 5.66 20.00
N TYR A 73 -0.96 6.01 19.79
CA TYR A 73 -0.16 6.74 20.76
C TYR A 73 -0.78 8.10 21.12
N TYR A 74 -1.13 8.91 20.11
CA TYR A 74 -1.73 10.22 20.35
C TYR A 74 -3.13 10.12 20.94
N LYS A 75 -3.90 9.10 20.59
CA LYS A 75 -5.20 8.84 21.21
C LYS A 75 -5.04 8.58 22.71
N ALA A 76 -4.11 7.69 23.10
CA ALA A 76 -3.84 7.39 24.50
C ALA A 76 -3.25 8.59 25.28
N ALA A 77 -2.49 9.47 24.62
CA ALA A 77 -1.96 10.68 25.23
C ALA A 77 -3.03 11.75 25.48
N ASN A 78 -4.06 11.83 24.64
CA ASN A 78 -5.17 12.79 24.78
C ASN A 78 -6.29 12.29 25.71
N GLU A 79 -6.32 11.00 26.05
CA GLU A 79 -7.25 10.39 27.03
C GLU A 79 -6.70 10.43 28.47
N ARG A 80 -5.52 11.04 28.69
CA ARG A 80 -4.91 11.32 30.00
C ARG A 80 -5.06 12.78 30.37
#